data_AF-B7BCX0-F1
#
_entry.id   AF-B7BCX0-F1
#
_cell.length_a   1.000
_cell.length_b   1.000
_cell.length_c   1.000
_cell.angle_alpha   90.00
_cell.angle_beta   90.00
_cell.angle_gamma   90.00
#
_symmetry.space_group_name_H-M   'P 1'
#
loop_
_entity.id
_entity.type
_entity.pdbx_description
1 polymer ?
#
loop_
_entity_poly.entity_id
_entity_poly.type
_entity_poly.pdbx_seq_one_letter_code
_entity_poly.pdbx_strand_id
1 'polypeptide(L)'
;MIKQTMLTGALSCFLLGTALADNATNQPEKPYWQDIQVVAVNKEAPRSSFMTYGDRATALSSQYEKSPFYSLLNGTWKFYFVDSYKDLPANITDPSVSTSDWDDITVPGNWEVQGHGTAIYTNHGYEFKPRNPQPPAVAGNESGRCLPPRFRDSCRLGRT
;
A
#
# COMPACT_ATOMS: atom_id res chain seq x y z
N MET A 1 -11.08 -38.94 -71.64
CA MET A 1 -10.83 -37.48 -71.72
C MET A 1 -12.01 -36.79 -71.08
N ILE A 2 -11.78 -36.02 -70.02
CA ILE A 2 -12.52 -34.86 -69.48
C ILE A 2 -11.95 -34.68 -68.06
N LYS A 3 -10.80 -34.01 -68.01
CA LYS A 3 -10.32 -33.28 -66.83
C LYS A 3 -10.83 -31.88 -67.03
N GLN A 4 -11.59 -31.33 -66.08
CA GLN A 4 -11.64 -29.91 -65.68
C GLN A 4 -12.99 -29.62 -65.01
N THR A 5 -13.01 -29.61 -63.69
CA THR A 5 -13.82 -28.73 -62.82
C THR A 5 -13.39 -28.98 -61.37
N MET A 6 -12.11 -28.75 -61.10
CA MET A 6 -11.54 -28.65 -59.75
C MET A 6 -11.06 -27.22 -59.58
N LEU A 7 -11.96 -26.22 -59.56
CA LEU A 7 -11.57 -24.84 -59.22
C LEU A 7 -12.80 -23.93 -59.02
N THR A 8 -13.70 -24.26 -58.10
CA THR A 8 -14.73 -23.32 -57.58
C THR A 8 -15.43 -23.98 -56.38
N GLY A 9 -14.68 -24.26 -55.33
CA GLY A 9 -15.21 -24.94 -54.14
C GLY A 9 -14.45 -24.67 -52.85
N ALA A 10 -13.65 -23.61 -52.80
CA ALA A 10 -12.77 -23.34 -51.65
C ALA A 10 -12.61 -21.85 -51.30
N LEU A 11 -13.56 -20.99 -51.69
CA LEU A 11 -13.48 -19.54 -51.39
C LEU A 11 -14.82 -18.95 -50.89
N SER A 12 -15.66 -19.76 -50.23
CA SER A 12 -16.92 -19.32 -49.60
C SER A 12 -17.07 -19.74 -48.13
N CYS A 13 -16.02 -20.31 -47.51
CA CYS A 13 -16.05 -20.71 -46.10
C CYS A 13 -14.97 -20.03 -45.24
N PHE A 14 -14.41 -18.90 -45.69
CA PHE A 14 -13.44 -18.12 -44.91
C PHE A 14 -14.01 -16.78 -44.44
N LEU A 15 -15.30 -16.75 -44.08
CA LEU A 15 -15.99 -15.55 -43.59
C LEU A 15 -16.88 -15.80 -42.36
N LEU A 16 -16.62 -16.83 -41.55
CA LEU A 16 -17.23 -16.94 -40.23
C LEU A 16 -16.19 -17.38 -39.20
N GLY A 17 -15.85 -16.47 -38.29
CA GLY A 17 -15.28 -16.85 -37.00
C GLY A 17 -13.99 -16.15 -36.56
N THR A 18 -13.78 -14.86 -36.83
CA THR A 18 -12.96 -14.07 -35.90
C THR A 18 -13.83 -13.68 -34.71
N ALA A 19 -14.05 -14.64 -33.80
CA ALA A 19 -14.39 -14.26 -32.43
C ALA A 19 -13.17 -13.53 -31.88
N LEU A 20 -13.26 -12.21 -31.75
CA LEU A 20 -12.41 -11.48 -30.82
C LEU A 20 -12.73 -12.06 -29.45
N ALA A 21 -11.89 -12.98 -28.98
CA ALA A 21 -11.87 -13.32 -27.58
C ALA A 21 -11.41 -12.03 -26.86
N ASP A 22 -12.38 -11.28 -26.34
CA ASP A 22 -12.12 -10.36 -25.25
C ASP A 22 -11.65 -11.22 -24.08
N ASN A 23 -10.36 -11.52 -24.08
CA ASN A 23 -9.64 -11.88 -22.86
C ASN A 23 -9.55 -10.58 -22.04
N ALA A 24 -10.70 -10.13 -21.52
CA ALA A 24 -10.71 -9.31 -20.34
C ALA A 24 -10.09 -10.19 -19.25
N THR A 25 -8.77 -10.08 -19.11
CA THR A 25 -8.04 -10.63 -17.99
C THR A 25 -8.56 -9.93 -16.76
N ASN A 26 -9.63 -10.46 -16.18
CA ASN A 26 -10.16 -10.08 -14.87
C ASN A 26 -9.18 -10.65 -13.83
N GLN A 27 -7.96 -10.12 -13.85
CA GLN A 27 -7.00 -10.35 -12.78
C GLN A 27 -7.44 -9.47 -11.62
N PRO A 28 -7.60 -10.02 -10.41
CA PRO A 28 -7.94 -9.22 -9.25
C PRO A 28 -6.90 -8.09 -9.10
N GLU A 29 -7.40 -6.86 -8.97
CA GLU A 29 -6.56 -5.68 -8.80
C GLU A 29 -5.71 -5.87 -7.54
N LYS A 30 -4.39 -5.83 -7.72
CA LYS A 30 -3.45 -6.00 -6.61
C LYS A 30 -3.49 -4.75 -5.72
N PRO A 31 -3.49 -4.89 -4.39
CA PRO A 31 -3.33 -3.75 -3.49
C PRO A 31 -2.05 -2.98 -3.82
N TYR A 32 -2.05 -1.66 -3.67
CA TYR A 32 -0.91 -0.81 -4.03
C TYR A 32 0.41 -1.22 -3.38
N TRP A 33 0.39 -1.73 -2.16
CA TRP A 33 1.60 -2.21 -1.48
C TRP A 33 2.19 -3.51 -2.08
N GLN A 34 1.42 -4.27 -2.86
CA GLN A 34 1.90 -5.42 -3.63
C GLN A 34 2.41 -5.05 -5.02
N ASP A 35 2.04 -3.88 -5.55
CA ASP A 35 2.43 -3.43 -6.88
C ASP A 35 3.74 -2.61 -6.82
N ILE A 36 4.80 -3.17 -7.41
CA ILE A 36 6.11 -2.51 -7.48
C ILE A 36 6.14 -1.30 -8.42
N GLN A 37 5.16 -1.17 -9.31
CA GLN A 37 5.04 -0.02 -10.21
C GLN A 37 4.39 1.18 -9.51
N VAL A 38 3.72 0.96 -8.37
CA VAL A 38 3.05 2.00 -7.60
C VAL A 38 3.93 2.44 -6.43
N VAL A 39 4.62 3.57 -6.61
CA VAL A 39 5.51 4.15 -5.56
C VAL A 39 4.86 5.30 -4.79
N ALA A 40 3.79 5.91 -5.32
CA ALA A 40 3.03 6.97 -4.68
C ALA A 40 1.64 7.09 -5.32
N VAL A 41 0.65 7.47 -4.51
CA VAL A 41 -0.72 7.78 -4.94
C VAL A 41 -1.10 9.13 -4.34
N ASN A 42 -1.62 10.06 -5.14
CA ASN A 42 -2.10 11.39 -4.72
C ASN A 42 -1.10 12.24 -3.90
N LYS A 43 0.20 12.02 -4.10
CA LYS A 43 1.25 12.81 -3.46
C LYS A 43 1.58 14.03 -4.32
N GLU A 44 1.77 15.18 -3.68
CA GLU A 44 2.29 16.39 -4.32
C GLU A 44 3.65 16.17 -4.98
N ALA A 45 3.96 16.98 -5.99
CA ALA A 45 5.24 16.91 -6.72
C ALA A 45 6.43 17.23 -5.78
N PRO A 46 7.57 16.53 -5.91
CA PRO A 46 8.77 16.84 -5.12
C PRO A 46 9.23 18.29 -5.32
N ARG A 47 9.58 18.96 -4.22
CA ARG A 47 10.10 20.33 -4.21
C ARG A 47 11.07 20.54 -3.05
N SER A 48 11.83 21.64 -3.10
CA SER A 48 12.67 22.05 -1.98
C SER A 48 11.84 22.29 -0.71
N SER A 49 12.46 22.04 0.45
CA SER A 49 11.86 22.37 1.75
C SER A 49 11.58 23.87 1.81
N PHE A 50 10.35 24.23 2.18
CA PHE A 50 9.94 25.62 2.31
C PHE A 50 8.91 25.75 3.44
N MET A 51 8.88 26.92 4.08
CA MET A 51 7.89 27.29 5.07
C MET A 51 7.43 28.72 4.78
N THR A 52 6.12 28.93 4.88
CA THR A 52 5.53 30.27 4.80
C THR A 52 5.59 30.91 6.18
N TYR A 53 5.91 32.20 6.27
CA TYR A 53 5.94 32.97 7.50
C TYR A 53 5.04 34.20 7.39
N GLY A 54 4.52 34.69 8.52
CA GLY A 54 3.69 35.89 8.54
C GLY A 54 4.47 37.19 8.33
N ASP A 55 5.77 37.19 8.67
CA ASP A 55 6.62 38.37 8.62
C ASP A 55 8.10 38.03 8.34
N ARG A 56 8.87 39.05 7.95
CA ARG A 56 10.29 38.92 7.60
C ARG A 56 11.18 38.55 8.79
N ALA A 57 10.91 39.05 9.99
CA ALA A 57 11.75 38.79 11.15
C ALA A 57 11.66 37.31 11.55
N THR A 58 10.44 36.74 11.54
CA THR A 58 10.24 35.31 11.78
C THR A 58 10.86 34.46 10.67
N ALA A 59 10.73 34.86 9.40
CA ALA A 59 11.36 34.15 8.28
C ALA A 59 12.89 34.07 8.42
N LEU A 60 13.53 35.15 8.86
CA LEU A 60 14.99 35.17 9.09
C LEU A 60 15.43 34.25 10.22
N SER A 61 14.56 33.98 11.20
CA SER A 61 14.87 33.05 12.29
C SER A 61 14.94 31.59 11.83
N SER A 62 14.32 31.26 10.69
CA SER A 62 14.22 29.90 10.14
C SER A 62 13.58 28.86 11.07
N GLN A 63 12.93 29.29 12.15
CA GLN A 63 12.20 28.44 13.09
C GLN A 63 10.76 28.30 12.61
N TYR A 64 10.48 27.21 11.89
CA TYR A 64 9.18 26.98 11.27
C TYR A 64 8.03 26.92 12.30
N GLU A 65 8.34 26.55 13.54
CA GLU A 65 7.39 26.49 14.67
C GLU A 65 6.81 27.86 15.03
N LYS A 66 7.53 28.94 14.67
CA LYS A 66 7.07 30.31 14.91
C LYS A 66 6.14 30.82 13.81
N SER A 67 5.94 30.06 12.73
CA SER A 67 5.02 30.47 11.68
C SER A 67 3.57 30.34 12.17
N PRO A 68 2.70 31.34 11.91
CA PRO A 68 1.26 31.22 12.18
C PRO A 68 0.57 30.17 11.30
N PHE A 69 1.24 29.69 10.25
CA PHE A 69 0.74 28.65 9.35
C PHE A 69 1.23 27.25 9.72
N TYR A 70 1.87 27.11 10.87
CA TYR A 70 2.37 25.84 11.38
C TYR A 70 1.47 25.30 12.48
N SER A 71 1.19 24.00 12.44
CA SER A 71 0.47 23.27 13.48
C SER A 71 1.17 21.95 13.77
N LEU A 72 1.61 21.76 15.00
CA LEU A 72 2.28 20.54 15.44
C LEU A 72 1.24 19.44 15.67
N LEU A 73 1.43 18.28 15.03
CA LEU A 73 0.57 17.11 15.23
C LEU A 73 1.24 16.01 16.08
N ASN A 74 2.42 16.27 16.63
CA ASN A 74 3.09 15.37 17.57
C ASN A 74 2.31 15.31 18.89
N GLY A 75 2.43 14.18 19.59
CA GLY A 75 1.75 13.94 20.86
C GLY A 75 1.18 12.53 20.94
N THR A 76 0.13 12.37 21.74
CA THR A 76 -0.57 11.09 21.92
C THR A 76 -1.64 10.89 20.85
N TRP A 77 -1.65 9.70 20.27
CA TRP A 77 -2.62 9.28 19.27
C TRP A 77 -3.26 7.96 19.70
N LYS A 78 -4.54 7.78 19.35
CA LYS A 78 -5.19 6.48 19.43
C LYS A 78 -4.61 5.56 18.37
N PHE A 79 -4.23 4.38 18.79
CA PHE A 79 -3.50 3.40 17.99
C PHE A 79 -4.15 2.03 18.13
N TYR A 80 -4.51 1.46 16.98
CA TYR A 80 -5.05 0.11 16.91
C TYR A 80 -4.04 -0.77 16.18
N PHE A 81 -3.56 -1.84 16.81
CA PHE A 81 -2.55 -2.75 16.25
C PHE A 81 -3.14 -4.14 16.02
N VAL A 82 -2.86 -4.74 14.85
CA VAL A 82 -3.13 -6.15 14.56
C VAL A 82 -1.93 -6.82 13.90
N ASP A 83 -1.79 -8.14 14.12
CA ASP A 83 -0.69 -8.93 13.55
C ASP A 83 -0.80 -9.16 12.03
N SER A 84 -1.98 -8.93 11.44
CA SER A 84 -2.21 -9.05 10.00
C SER A 84 -3.27 -8.04 9.56
N TYR A 85 -3.07 -7.41 8.40
CA TYR A 85 -4.05 -6.48 7.81
C TYR A 85 -5.44 -7.09 7.62
N LYS A 86 -5.52 -8.43 7.49
CA LYS A 86 -6.79 -9.16 7.35
C LYS A 86 -7.63 -9.15 8.63
N ASP A 87 -6.99 -8.89 9.76
CA ASP A 87 -7.63 -8.83 11.07
C ASP A 87 -8.15 -7.42 11.38
N LEU A 88 -7.90 -6.44 10.48
CA LEU A 88 -8.50 -5.12 10.61
C LEU A 88 -10.01 -5.17 10.33
N PRO A 89 -10.83 -4.53 11.18
CA PRO A 89 -12.24 -4.31 10.86
C PRO A 89 -12.41 -3.55 9.54
N ALA A 90 -13.36 -3.94 8.70
CA ALA A 90 -13.57 -3.30 7.40
C ALA A 90 -13.95 -1.80 7.51
N ASN A 91 -14.63 -1.42 8.60
CA ASN A 91 -15.01 -0.05 8.91
C ASN A 91 -13.94 0.71 9.69
N ILE A 92 -12.73 0.16 9.85
CA ILE A 92 -11.72 0.77 10.72
C ILE A 92 -11.39 2.19 10.30
N THR A 93 -11.57 2.62 9.05
CA THR A 93 -11.28 4.00 8.58
C THR A 93 -12.42 5.00 8.81
N ASP A 94 -13.61 4.52 9.19
CA ASP A 94 -14.79 5.35 9.41
C ASP A 94 -14.58 6.26 10.64
N PRO A 95 -14.83 7.58 10.54
CA PRO A 95 -14.72 8.51 11.67
C PRO A 95 -15.79 8.27 12.76
N SER A 96 -16.86 7.54 12.47
CA SER A 96 -17.92 7.21 13.44
C SER A 96 -17.58 6.02 14.35
N VAL A 97 -16.53 5.26 14.03
CA VAL A 97 -16.08 4.13 14.85
C VAL A 97 -15.46 4.64 16.14
N SER A 98 -15.95 4.13 17.27
CA SER A 98 -15.41 4.44 18.59
C SER A 98 -13.95 3.99 18.69
N THR A 99 -13.11 4.88 19.23
CA THR A 99 -11.69 4.63 19.54
C THR A 99 -11.45 4.42 21.04
N SER A 100 -12.52 4.25 21.83
CA SER A 100 -12.45 4.08 23.28
C SER A 100 -11.55 2.93 23.73
N ASP A 101 -11.55 1.85 22.96
CA ASP A 101 -10.87 0.60 23.29
C ASP A 101 -9.48 0.52 22.66
N TRP A 102 -9.01 1.60 22.03
CA TRP A 102 -7.72 1.66 21.38
C TRP A 102 -6.64 2.12 22.35
N ASP A 103 -5.44 1.60 22.13
CA ASP A 103 -4.25 2.00 22.87
C ASP A 103 -3.85 3.44 22.55
N ASP A 104 -3.03 4.02 23.42
CA ASP A 104 -2.41 5.33 23.21
C ASP A 104 -0.94 5.14 22.81
N ILE A 105 -0.50 5.83 21.75
CA ILE A 105 0.89 5.83 21.28
C ILE A 105 1.46 7.24 21.20
N THR A 106 2.75 7.39 21.46
CA THR A 106 3.47 8.66 21.31
C THR A 106 4.04 8.78 19.89
N VAL A 107 3.73 9.91 19.23
CA VAL A 107 4.22 10.24 17.88
C VAL A 107 5.09 11.50 17.93
N PRO A 108 6.34 11.46 17.38
CA PRO A 108 6.98 10.34 16.68
C PRO A 108 7.57 9.29 17.63
N GLY A 109 7.56 8.02 17.20
CA GLY A 109 8.19 6.90 17.90
C GLY A 109 7.94 5.58 17.17
N ASN A 110 8.87 4.64 17.25
CA ASN A 110 8.63 3.28 16.73
C ASN A 110 7.62 2.56 17.65
N TRP A 111 6.69 1.77 17.11
CA TRP A 111 5.69 1.09 17.94
C TRP A 111 6.26 -0.13 18.68
N GLU A 112 7.36 -0.74 18.21
CA GLU A 112 7.96 -1.92 18.85
C GLU A 112 8.56 -1.59 20.21
N VAL A 113 9.09 -0.37 20.37
CA VAL A 113 9.58 0.13 21.65
C VAL A 113 8.46 0.63 22.57
N GLN A 114 7.23 0.68 22.07
CA GLN A 114 6.04 1.07 22.81
C GLN A 114 5.12 -0.13 23.13
N GLY A 115 5.59 -1.36 22.87
CA GLY A 115 4.91 -2.59 23.28
C GLY A 115 4.10 -3.30 22.18
N HIS A 116 4.18 -2.85 20.93
CA HIS A 116 3.42 -3.44 19.81
C HIS A 116 4.35 -4.20 18.85
N GLY A 117 4.03 -5.47 18.56
CA GLY A 117 4.82 -6.30 17.65
C GLY A 117 6.15 -6.76 18.24
N THR A 118 7.18 -6.92 17.41
CA THR A 118 8.49 -7.45 17.82
C THR A 118 9.60 -6.76 17.06
N ALA A 119 10.56 -6.19 17.79
CA ALA A 119 11.77 -5.63 17.19
C ALA A 119 12.69 -6.77 16.68
N ILE A 120 13.02 -6.74 15.39
CA ILE A 120 13.83 -7.78 14.74
C ILE A 120 15.09 -7.15 14.17
N TYR A 121 16.23 -7.78 14.43
CA TYR A 121 17.51 -7.45 13.81
C TYR A 121 17.95 -8.61 12.91
N THR A 122 18.27 -8.31 11.65
CA THR A 122 18.85 -9.26 10.70
C THR A 122 19.99 -8.58 9.94
N ASN A 123 21.07 -9.32 9.67
CA ASN A 123 22.21 -8.82 8.89
C ASN A 123 22.07 -9.16 7.40
N HIS A 124 21.78 -10.43 7.08
CA HIS A 124 21.61 -10.90 5.70
C HIS A 124 20.31 -11.67 5.54
N GLY A 125 19.60 -11.39 4.45
CA GLY A 125 18.27 -11.92 4.19
C GLY A 125 17.17 -11.01 4.77
N TYR A 126 15.97 -11.18 4.24
CA TYR A 126 14.80 -10.45 4.73
C TYR A 126 14.10 -11.29 5.79
N GLU A 127 13.63 -10.65 6.85
CA GLU A 127 12.91 -11.24 7.97
C GLU A 127 11.63 -11.98 7.52
N PHE A 128 11.02 -11.53 6.44
CA PHE A 128 9.81 -12.13 5.87
C PHE A 128 10.10 -13.24 4.84
N LYS A 129 11.37 -13.58 4.57
CA LYS A 129 11.70 -14.67 3.64
C LYS A 129 11.68 -16.02 4.35
N PRO A 130 10.86 -16.98 3.88
CA PRO A 130 11.09 -18.39 4.16
C PRO A 130 12.51 -18.81 3.78
N ARG A 131 13.00 -19.92 4.33
CA ARG A 131 14.38 -20.41 4.16
C ARG A 131 14.80 -20.64 2.69
N ASN A 132 13.85 -20.71 1.73
CA ASN A 132 14.15 -20.82 0.29
C ASN A 132 12.98 -20.50 -0.70
N PRO A 133 12.57 -19.23 -0.93
CA PRO A 133 11.75 -18.89 -2.10
C PRO A 133 12.47 -17.95 -3.08
N GLN A 134 12.51 -18.35 -4.36
CA GLN A 134 12.69 -17.46 -5.51
C GLN A 134 11.30 -17.08 -6.04
N PRO A 135 11.10 -15.87 -6.61
CA PRO A 135 11.39 -14.51 -6.10
C PRO A 135 10.66 -14.18 -4.78
N PRO A 136 10.87 -13.01 -4.13
CA PRO A 136 10.20 -12.67 -2.88
C PRO A 136 8.68 -12.60 -3.10
N ALA A 137 7.94 -13.56 -2.57
CA ALA A 137 6.50 -13.45 -2.47
C ALA A 137 6.19 -12.27 -1.55
N VAL A 138 5.46 -11.27 -2.05
CA VAL A 138 4.84 -10.28 -1.18
C VAL A 138 3.82 -11.06 -0.35
N ALA A 139 4.03 -11.17 0.96
CA ALA A 139 3.36 -12.14 1.80
C ALA A 139 1.82 -12.08 1.63
N GLY A 140 1.30 -13.08 0.93
CA GLY A 140 -0.10 -13.45 0.92
C GLY A 140 -0.24 -14.67 1.80
N ASN A 141 -0.42 -14.47 3.11
CA ASN A 141 -1.00 -15.44 4.05
C ASN A 141 -0.57 -16.92 3.92
N GLU A 142 0.42 -17.34 4.69
CA GLU A 142 0.54 -18.77 5.05
C GLU A 142 0.82 -18.91 6.53
N SER A 143 -0.14 -19.53 7.22
CA SER A 143 -0.19 -19.79 8.65
C SER A 143 1.05 -20.57 9.09
N GLY A 144 1.99 -19.87 9.71
CA GLY A 144 3.19 -20.46 10.28
C GLY A 144 4.18 -19.41 10.74
N ARG A 145 3.83 -18.62 11.77
CA ARG A 145 4.70 -17.59 12.38
C ARG A 145 5.54 -16.83 11.34
N CYS A 146 4.84 -16.14 10.44
CA CYS A 146 5.42 -15.26 9.43
C CYS A 146 4.74 -13.90 9.56
N LEU A 147 5.57 -12.88 9.68
CA LEU A 147 5.24 -11.49 10.00
C LEU A 147 4.18 -10.87 9.06
N PRO A 148 3.42 -9.85 9.53
CA PRO A 148 2.48 -9.12 8.71
C PRO A 148 3.10 -8.59 7.41
N PRO A 149 2.37 -8.59 6.28
CA PRO A 149 2.80 -7.88 5.10
C PRO A 149 2.76 -6.38 5.38
N ARG A 150 3.94 -5.73 5.38
CA ARG A 150 4.17 -4.27 5.41
C ARG A 150 3.08 -3.42 6.10
N PHE A 151 3.21 -3.33 7.43
CA PHE A 151 3.24 -2.14 8.31
C PHE A 151 2.30 -0.93 8.15
N ARG A 152 1.83 -0.54 6.96
CA ARG A 152 0.96 0.63 6.82
C ARG A 152 -0.52 0.31 7.00
N ASP A 153 -0.88 -0.95 6.77
CA ASP A 153 -2.26 -1.45 6.81
C ASP A 153 -2.49 -2.39 8.00
N SER A 154 -1.56 -2.48 8.95
CA SER A 154 -1.73 -3.26 10.18
C SER A 154 -2.20 -2.40 11.35
N CYS A 155 -2.26 -1.08 11.16
CA CYS A 155 -2.59 -0.15 12.22
C CYS A 155 -3.38 1.07 11.71
N ARG A 156 -4.25 1.63 12.57
CA ARG A 156 -4.86 2.95 12.35
C ARG A 156 -4.43 3.92 13.44
N LEU A 157 -4.12 5.14 13.03
CA LEU A 157 -3.94 6.29 13.92
C LEU A 157 -5.20 7.16 13.88
N GLY A 158 -5.77 7.44 15.04
CA GLY A 158 -6.87 8.38 15.24
C GLY A 158 -6.49 9.40 16.32
N ARG A 159 -6.92 10.65 16.20
CA ARG A 159 -6.73 11.64 17.28
C ARG A 159 -7.92 11.57 18.25
N THR A 160 -7.64 11.74 19.54
CA THR A 160 -8.65 11.99 20.60
C THR A 160 -9.32 13.35 20.42
#